data_AF-A0AAV2Z3C4-F1
#
_entry.id   AF-A0AAV2Z3C4-F1
#
_cell.length_a   1.000
_cell.length_b   1.000
_cell.length_c   1.000
_cell.angle_alpha   90.00
_cell.angle_beta   90.00
_cell.angle_gamma   90.00
#
_symmetry.space_group_name_H-M   'P 1'
#
loop_
_entity.id
_entity.type
_entity.pdbx_description
1 polymer ?
#
loop_
_entity_poly.entity_id
_entity_poly.type
_entity_poly.pdbx_seq_one_letter_code
_entity_poly.pdbx_strand_id
1 'polypeptide(L)'
;MGRTTSDHTPAAMEGAACHGRLDIVRFLFEEYGVRCPMFTLAQAAANGHLAVIKFLVEQCRHPPLEPALPTVDAAAVNGQLDVVRFLVALRSTDCLPGTIEQGLG
;
A
#
# COMPACT_ATOMS: atom_id res chain seq x y z
N MET A 1 -15.14 -26.77 -19.17
CA MET A 1 -15.48 -25.63 -18.30
C MET A 1 -14.21 -24.81 -18.12
N GLY A 2 -13.91 -23.94 -19.09
CA GLY A 2 -12.67 -23.15 -19.11
C GLY A 2 -12.85 -21.90 -18.27
N ARG A 3 -12.16 -21.81 -17.13
CA ARG A 3 -12.01 -20.55 -16.42
C ARG A 3 -11.01 -19.73 -17.23
N THR A 4 -11.48 -18.73 -17.95
CA THR A 4 -10.63 -17.77 -18.67
C THR A 4 -9.93 -16.91 -17.63
N THR A 5 -8.69 -17.24 -17.29
CA THR A 5 -7.85 -16.54 -16.32
C THR A 5 -7.30 -15.22 -16.85
N SER A 6 -8.05 -14.54 -17.73
CA SER A 6 -7.64 -13.30 -18.41
C SER A 6 -8.02 -12.03 -17.63
N ASP A 7 -8.71 -12.17 -16.48
CA ASP A 7 -9.23 -11.08 -15.65
C ASP A 7 -8.59 -11.01 -14.24
N HIS A 8 -7.39 -11.59 -14.04
CA HIS A 8 -6.58 -11.35 -12.83
C HIS A 8 -5.80 -10.03 -12.95
N THR A 9 -6.49 -8.99 -13.40
CA THR A 9 -5.88 -7.75 -13.85
C THR A 9 -5.63 -6.80 -12.68
N PRO A 10 -4.61 -5.93 -12.79
CA PRO A 10 -4.40 -4.80 -11.88
C PRO A 10 -5.67 -3.98 -11.61
N ALA A 11 -6.61 -3.96 -12.56
CA ALA A 11 -7.93 -3.34 -12.44
C ALA A 11 -8.82 -3.97 -11.35
N ALA A 12 -8.78 -5.30 -11.17
CA ALA A 12 -9.52 -5.98 -10.09
C ALA A 12 -8.95 -5.62 -8.71
N MET A 13 -7.62 -5.56 -8.62
CA MET A 13 -6.89 -5.14 -7.41
C MET A 13 -7.18 -3.66 -7.10
N GLU A 14 -7.16 -2.81 -8.13
CA GLU A 14 -7.51 -1.41 -8.03
C GLU A 14 -8.94 -1.22 -7.54
N GLY A 15 -9.92 -1.87 -8.18
CA GLY A 15 -11.31 -1.82 -7.75
C GLY A 15 -11.49 -2.28 -6.30
N ALA A 16 -10.86 -3.38 -5.90
CA ALA A 16 -10.93 -3.86 -4.53
C ALA A 16 -10.33 -2.86 -3.53
N ALA A 17 -9.17 -2.27 -3.85
CA ALA A 17 -8.49 -1.30 -3.00
C ALA A 17 -9.26 0.05 -2.91
N CYS A 18 -9.83 0.53 -4.01
CA CYS A 18 -10.67 1.74 -4.07
C CYS A 18 -11.96 1.62 -3.24
N HIS A 19 -12.45 0.39 -3.02
CA HIS A 19 -13.63 0.12 -2.19
C HIS A 19 -13.26 -0.40 -0.79
N GLY A 20 -11.97 -0.43 -0.43
CA GLY A 20 -11.52 -0.88 0.90
C GLY A 20 -11.70 -2.38 1.16
N ARG A 21 -11.87 -3.19 0.12
CA ARG A 21 -12.14 -4.64 0.24
C ARG A 21 -10.85 -5.43 0.47
N LEU A 22 -10.32 -5.34 1.70
CA LEU A 22 -9.08 -6.01 2.09
C LEU A 22 -9.08 -7.52 1.78
N ASP A 23 -10.20 -8.23 1.97
CA ASP A 23 -10.26 -9.67 1.71
C ASP A 23 -9.98 -10.03 0.25
N ILE A 24 -10.48 -9.20 -0.69
CA ILE A 24 -10.23 -9.39 -2.12
C ILE A 24 -8.80 -8.99 -2.47
N VAL A 25 -8.31 -7.88 -1.90
CA VAL A 25 -6.91 -7.43 -2.08
C VAL A 25 -5.94 -8.53 -1.61
N ARG A 26 -6.18 -9.11 -0.44
CA ARG A 26 -5.38 -10.21 0.10
C ARG A 26 -5.45 -11.44 -0.81
N PHE A 27 -6.66 -11.86 -1.19
CA PHE A 27 -6.86 -13.00 -2.10
C PHE A 27 -6.13 -12.82 -3.43
N LEU A 28 -6.22 -11.63 -4.05
CA LEU A 28 -5.53 -11.33 -5.31
C LEU A 28 -4.00 -11.28 -5.15
N PHE A 29 -3.51 -10.81 -4.01
CA PHE A 29 -2.08 -10.75 -3.73
C PHE A 29 -1.50 -12.15 -3.46
N GLU A 30 -2.14 -12.95 -2.59
CA GLU A 30 -1.64 -14.26 -2.16
C GLU A 30 -1.83 -15.33 -3.24
N GLU A 31 -3.02 -15.43 -3.84
CA GLU A 31 -3.35 -16.51 -4.77
C GLU A 31 -2.83 -16.28 -6.18
N TYR A 32 -2.75 -15.01 -6.60
CA TYR A 32 -2.41 -14.63 -7.98
C TYR A 32 -1.12 -13.83 -8.10
N GLY A 33 -0.51 -13.40 -6.99
CA GLY A 33 0.71 -12.59 -7.01
C GLY A 33 0.54 -11.23 -7.71
N VAL A 34 -0.71 -10.73 -7.79
CA VAL A 34 -1.01 -9.46 -8.46
C VAL A 34 -0.36 -8.33 -7.66
N ARG A 35 0.65 -7.68 -8.25
CA ARG A 35 1.32 -6.54 -7.62
C ARG A 35 0.46 -5.29 -7.75
N CYS A 36 0.36 -4.54 -6.66
CA CYS A 36 -0.33 -3.26 -6.67
C CYS A 36 0.49 -2.21 -7.42
N PRO A 37 -0.08 -1.54 -8.44
CA PRO A 37 0.51 -0.32 -8.97
C PRO A 37 0.40 0.79 -7.93
N MET A 38 1.39 1.70 -7.89
CA MET A 38 1.43 2.82 -6.94
C MET A 38 0.18 3.70 -6.98
N PHE A 39 -0.47 3.81 -8.16
CA PHE A 39 -1.73 4.52 -8.33
C PHE A 39 -2.87 3.95 -7.47
N THR A 40 -2.93 2.62 -7.31
CA THR A 40 -3.91 1.95 -6.45
C THR A 40 -3.75 2.32 -4.98
N LEU A 41 -2.51 2.47 -4.51
CA LEU A 41 -2.24 2.91 -3.15
C LEU A 41 -2.74 4.35 -2.94
N ALA A 42 -2.49 5.25 -3.90
CA ALA A 42 -2.96 6.63 -3.85
C ALA A 42 -4.50 6.73 -3.83
N GLN A 43 -5.19 5.89 -4.60
CA GLN A 43 -6.66 5.84 -4.59
C GLN A 43 -7.21 5.28 -3.26
N ALA A 44 -6.62 4.21 -2.73
CA ALA A 44 -6.99 3.69 -1.41
C ALA A 44 -6.75 4.76 -0.31
N ALA A 45 -5.68 5.55 -0.44
CA ALA A 45 -5.34 6.64 0.46
C ALA A 45 -6.29 7.82 0.37
N ALA A 46 -6.67 8.23 -0.85
CA ALA A 46 -7.68 9.25 -1.10
C ALA A 46 -9.04 8.89 -0.46
N ASN A 47 -9.41 7.60 -0.51
CA ASN A 47 -10.65 7.08 0.04
C ASN A 47 -10.57 6.71 1.54
N GLY A 48 -9.41 6.88 2.19
CA GLY A 48 -9.26 6.63 3.63
C GLY A 48 -9.17 5.15 4.02
N HIS A 49 -8.88 4.24 3.08
CA HIS A 49 -8.85 2.80 3.31
C HIS A 49 -7.55 2.33 3.97
N LEU A 50 -7.34 2.75 5.22
CA LEU A 50 -6.14 2.46 6.01
C LEU A 50 -5.81 0.96 6.09
N ALA A 51 -6.81 0.08 6.19
CA ALA A 51 -6.59 -1.37 6.30
C ALA A 51 -5.93 -1.95 5.05
N VAL A 52 -6.35 -1.49 3.87
CA VAL A 52 -5.74 -1.87 2.59
C VAL A 52 -4.30 -1.34 2.52
N ILE A 53 -4.09 -0.08 2.89
CA ILE A 53 -2.75 0.56 2.86
C ILE A 53 -1.78 -0.16 3.79
N LYS A 54 -2.21 -0.51 5.02
CA LYS A 54 -1.40 -1.30 5.97
C LYS A 54 -0.96 -2.62 5.37
N PHE A 55 -1.91 -3.38 4.81
CA PHE A 55 -1.61 -4.64 4.17
C PHE A 55 -0.61 -4.47 3.01
N LEU A 56 -0.86 -3.50 2.12
CA LEU A 56 0.01 -3.25 0.98
C LEU A 56 1.43 -2.80 1.39
N VAL A 57 1.55 -1.94 2.38
CA VAL A 57 2.85 -1.50 2.91
C VAL A 57 3.62 -2.66 3.53
N GLU A 58 2.95 -3.51 4.30
CA GLU A 58 3.56 -4.68 4.93
C GLU A 58 4.03 -5.72 3.91
N GLN A 59 3.20 -5.99 2.90
CA GLN A 59 3.54 -6.93 1.83
C GLN A 59 4.62 -6.39 0.87
N CYS A 60 4.65 -5.08 0.61
CA CYS A 60 5.67 -4.45 -0.22
C CYS A 60 6.97 -4.09 0.52
N ARG A 61 7.11 -4.46 1.81
CA ARG A 61 8.34 -4.55 2.62
C ARG A 61 9.50 -3.65 2.15
N HIS A 62 9.28 -2.34 2.12
CA HIS A 62 10.01 -1.29 1.37
C HIS A 62 9.44 -1.01 -0.04
N PRO A 63 8.24 -0.38 -0.16
CA PRO A 63 8.07 0.51 -1.29
C PRO A 63 9.21 1.54 -1.19
N PRO A 64 9.98 1.83 -2.25
CA PRO A 64 10.75 3.06 -2.23
C PRO A 64 9.73 4.14 -1.95
N LEU A 65 9.79 4.79 -0.79
CA LEU A 65 8.84 5.85 -0.39
C LEU A 65 9.03 7.12 -1.24
N GLU A 66 9.89 7.05 -2.26
CA GLU A 66 10.18 8.09 -3.23
C GLU A 66 8.94 8.56 -4.02
N PRO A 67 7.96 7.71 -4.42
CA PRO A 67 6.67 8.16 -4.94
C PRO A 67 5.54 8.12 -3.89
N ALA A 68 5.85 8.16 -2.58
CA ALA A 68 4.80 8.26 -1.53
C ALA A 68 4.17 9.67 -1.46
N LEU A 69 4.80 10.68 -2.07
CA LEU A 69 4.29 12.06 -2.13
C LEU A 69 2.87 12.15 -2.70
N PRO A 70 2.55 11.61 -3.90
CA PRO A 70 1.18 11.64 -4.42
C PRO A 70 0.17 10.87 -3.56
N THR A 71 0.61 9.86 -2.78
CA THR A 71 -0.30 9.09 -1.90
C THR A 71 -0.65 9.90 -0.65
N VAL A 72 0.35 10.54 -0.02
CA VAL A 72 0.15 11.40 1.16
C VAL A 72 -0.66 12.64 0.79
N ASP A 73 -0.34 13.29 -0.34
CA ASP A 73 -1.09 14.46 -0.81
C ASP A 73 -2.54 14.11 -1.13
N ALA A 74 -2.79 12.98 -1.79
CA ALA A 74 -4.16 12.53 -2.08
C ALA A 74 -4.98 12.26 -0.80
N ALA A 75 -4.36 11.66 0.21
CA ALA A 75 -4.99 11.47 1.52
C ALA A 75 -5.23 12.82 2.22
N ALA A 76 -4.26 13.75 2.17
CA ALA A 76 -4.37 15.07 2.80
C ALA A 76 -5.46 15.93 2.15
N VAL A 77 -5.54 15.96 0.81
CA VAL A 77 -6.56 16.69 0.06
C VAL A 77 -7.97 16.18 0.39
N ASN A 78 -8.11 14.87 0.61
CA ASN A 78 -9.40 14.27 0.99
C ASN A 78 -9.68 14.28 2.51
N GLY A 79 -8.80 14.89 3.32
CA GLY A 79 -8.97 14.97 4.77
C GLY A 79 -8.78 13.64 5.52
N GLN A 80 -8.13 12.66 4.88
CA GLN A 80 -7.90 11.32 5.44
C GLN A 80 -6.71 11.32 6.41
N LEU A 81 -6.88 12.00 7.54
CA LEU A 81 -5.83 12.23 8.52
C LEU A 81 -5.22 10.94 9.08
N ASP A 82 -6.00 9.88 9.27
CA ASP A 82 -5.48 8.59 9.77
C ASP A 82 -4.50 7.94 8.79
N VAL A 83 -4.77 8.06 7.49
CA VAL A 83 -3.87 7.59 6.44
C VAL A 83 -2.60 8.43 6.38
N VAL A 84 -2.75 9.76 6.41
CA VAL A 84 -1.60 10.69 6.42
C VAL A 84 -0.71 10.41 7.63
N ARG A 85 -1.30 10.28 8.83
CA ARG A 85 -0.55 9.96 10.06
C ARG A 85 0.17 8.63 9.96
N PHE A 86 -0.46 7.61 9.40
CA PHE A 86 0.18 6.30 9.19
C PHE A 86 1.35 6.40 8.22
N LEU A 87 1.16 7.03 7.05
CA LEU A 87 2.21 7.18 6.04
C LEU A 87 3.38 8.06 6.53
N VAL A 88 3.09 9.14 7.25
CA VAL A 88 4.11 10.01 7.87
C VAL A 88 4.85 9.28 8.98
N ALA A 89 4.15 8.50 9.81
CA ALA A 89 4.78 7.68 10.85
C ALA A 89 5.75 6.66 10.27
N LEU A 90 5.40 6.03 9.13
CA LEU A 90 6.31 5.13 8.41
C LEU A 90 7.57 5.85 7.92
N ARG A 91 7.42 7.05 7.33
CA ARG A 91 8.57 7.87 6.90
C ARG A 91 9.45 8.31 8.06
N SER A 92 8.87 8.52 9.25
CA SER A 92 9.62 8.83 10.46
C SER A 92 10.31 7.60 11.06
N THR A 93 9.80 6.38 10.85
CA THR A 93 10.54 5.15 11.21
C THR A 93 11.75 4.89 10.31
N ASP A 94 11.78 5.44 9.10
CA ASP A 94 12.99 5.48 8.25
C ASP A 94 13.97 6.59 8.68
N CYS A 95 13.59 7.44 9.64
CA CYS A 95 14.42 8.55 10.11
C CYS A 95 14.85 8.34 11.59
N LEU A 96 15.81 7.39 11.73
CA LEU A 96 16.90 7.24 12.74
C LEU A 96 16.60 6.49 14.07
N PRO A 97 17.57 5.81 14.77
CA PRO A 97 19.00 5.56 14.49
C PRO A 97 19.45 4.08 14.69
N GLY A 98 20.01 3.43 13.66
CA GLY A 98 20.53 2.05 13.72
C GLY A 98 22.05 1.90 13.50
N THR A 99 22.80 3.01 13.50
CA THR A 99 24.26 3.00 13.70
C THR A 99 24.57 3.36 15.16
N ILE A 100 24.09 2.54 16.07
CA ILE A 100 24.89 2.10 17.20
C ILE A 100 24.82 0.57 17.21
N GLU A 101 25.97 -0.08 17.15
CA GLU A 101 26.15 -1.51 17.42
C GLU A 101 25.75 -2.50 16.30
N GLN A 102 26.55 -2.50 15.24
CA GLN A 102 27.10 -3.78 14.74
C GLN A 102 28.59 -3.73 14.97
N GLY A 103 29.01 -4.37 16.07
CA GLY A 103 30.41 -4.71 16.31
C GLY A 103 30.88 -5.65 15.22
N LEU A 104 31.72 -5.12 14.34
CA LEU A 104 32.60 -5.92 13.49
C LEU A 104 33.79 -6.35 14.36
N GLY A 105 33.84 -7.65 14.66
CA GLY A 105 35.09 -8.37 14.86
C GLY A 105 35.64 -8.80 13.51
#